data_AF-A0A1H6ANZ6-F1
#
_entry.id   AF-A0A1H6ANZ6-F1
#
_cell.length_a   1.000
_cell.length_b   1.000
_cell.length_c   1.000
_cell.angle_alpha   90.00
_cell.angle_beta   90.00
_cell.angle_gamma   90.00
#
_symmetry.space_group_name_H-M   'P 1'
#
loop_
_entity.id
_entity.type
_entity.pdbx_description
1 polymer ?
#
loop_
_entity_poly.entity_id
_entity_poly.type
_entity_poly.pdbx_seq_one_letter_code
_entity_poly.pdbx_strand_id
1 'polypeptide(L)'
;MPSANSVTISTDGERKAAIVRAAVLMGCVSGGEEERELDALTDAIAEYDMRTIVQAVALAAAARCDAGEFEQSAACAEVRHMRDQSPAAACADVTPFENKTKSTDER
;
A
#
# COMPACT_ATOMS: atom_id res chain seq x y z
N MET A 1 -15.69 23.54 -5.99
CA MET A 1 -15.48 23.24 -4.55
C MET A 1 -15.42 21.73 -4.41
N PRO A 2 -14.38 21.12 -3.81
CA PRO A 2 -14.39 19.69 -3.57
C PRO A 2 -15.33 19.42 -2.40
N SER A 3 -16.36 18.62 -2.65
CA SER A 3 -17.38 18.23 -1.68
C SER A 3 -16.73 17.47 -0.51
N ALA A 4 -17.03 17.90 0.71
CA ALA A 4 -16.27 17.61 1.92
C ALA A 4 -16.43 16.20 2.54
N ASN A 5 -16.90 15.19 1.80
CA ASN A 5 -17.03 13.81 2.29
C ASN A 5 -16.41 12.81 1.30
N SER A 6 -15.16 13.02 0.88
CA SER A 6 -14.42 11.96 0.18
C SER A 6 -14.13 10.85 1.20
N VAL A 7 -14.85 9.73 1.11
CA VAL A 7 -14.53 8.52 1.89
C VAL A 7 -13.14 8.07 1.45
N THR A 8 -12.17 8.11 2.36
CA THR A 8 -10.81 7.63 2.10
C THR A 8 -10.59 6.34 2.86
N ILE A 9 -10.18 5.29 2.14
CA ILE A 9 -9.84 3.99 2.72
C ILE A 9 -8.32 3.90 2.79
N SER A 10 -7.80 3.62 3.98
CA SER A 10 -6.35 3.54 4.25
C SER A 10 -5.95 2.15 4.74
N THR A 11 -6.89 1.35 5.23
CA THR A 11 -6.62 0.02 5.78
C THR A 11 -7.56 -1.05 5.20
N ASP A 12 -7.12 -2.31 5.25
CA ASP A 12 -7.95 -3.46 4.83
C ASP A 12 -9.20 -3.64 5.73
N GLY A 13 -9.11 -3.23 7.00
CA GLY A 13 -10.24 -3.20 7.92
C GLY A 13 -11.32 -2.21 7.48
N GLU A 14 -10.92 -0.99 7.12
CA GLU A 14 -11.82 0.04 6.57
C GLU A 14 -12.41 -0.41 5.23
N ARG A 15 -11.61 -1.04 4.37
CA ARG A 15 -12.06 -1.62 3.11
C ARG A 15 -13.18 -2.64 3.32
N LYS A 16 -12.99 -3.59 4.23
CA LYS A 16 -14.00 -4.61 4.55
C LYS A 16 -15.28 -3.97 5.11
N ALA A 17 -15.16 -2.99 5.99
CA ALA A 17 -16.31 -2.25 6.51
C ALA A 17 -17.07 -1.51 5.40
N ALA A 18 -16.35 -0.86 4.48
CA ALA A 18 -16.93 -0.18 3.32
C ALA A 18 -17.66 -1.15 2.39
N ILE A 19 -17.09 -2.34 2.14
CA ILE A 19 -17.74 -3.39 1.32
C ILE A 19 -19.04 -3.86 1.98
N VAL A 20 -19.03 -4.11 3.30
CA VAL A 20 -20.24 -4.51 4.02
C VAL A 20 -21.30 -3.41 3.96
N ARG A 21 -20.91 -2.14 4.11
CA ARG A 21 -21.82 -1.00 4.01
C ARG A 21 -22.41 -0.88 2.60
N ALA A 22 -21.58 -0.97 1.56
CA ALA A 22 -22.03 -0.96 0.17
C ALA A 22 -23.01 -2.12 -0.12
N ALA A 23 -22.73 -3.32 0.40
CA ALA A 23 -23.64 -4.47 0.26
C ALA A 23 -25.00 -4.25 0.92
N VAL A 24 -25.04 -3.62 2.10
CA VAL A 24 -26.28 -3.24 2.78
C VAL A 24 -27.04 -2.19 1.95
N LEU A 25 -26.36 -1.17 1.44
CA LEU A 25 -26.97 -0.12 0.63
C LEU A 25 -27.60 -0.70 -0.65
N MET A 26 -26.90 -1.61 -1.35
CA MET A 26 -27.45 -2.31 -2.53
C MET A 26 -28.73 -3.09 -2.24
N GLY A 27 -28.88 -3.66 -1.03
CA GLY A 27 -30.07 -4.40 -0.63
C GLY A 27 -31.25 -3.54 -0.17
N CYS A 28 -31.01 -2.27 0.14
CA CYS A 28 -31.97 -1.36 0.75
C CYS A 28 -32.37 -0.17 -0.14
N VAL A 29 -31.82 -0.03 -1.36
CA VAL A 29 -31.90 1.20 -2.18
C VAL A 29 -33.33 1.71 -2.30
N SER A 30 -33.60 2.79 -1.57
CA SER A 30 -34.81 3.60 -1.65
C SER A 30 -34.46 5.06 -1.97
N GLY A 31 -33.49 5.23 -2.87
CA GLY A 31 -33.26 6.45 -3.63
C GLY A 31 -32.38 7.54 -3.00
N GLY A 32 -31.71 8.29 -3.88
CA GLY A 32 -31.22 9.66 -3.67
C GLY A 32 -29.95 9.80 -2.84
N GLU A 33 -30.00 9.50 -1.55
CA GLU A 33 -28.86 9.67 -0.61
C GLU A 33 -28.07 8.38 -0.44
N GLU A 34 -28.78 7.26 -0.31
CA GLU A 34 -28.19 5.91 -0.22
C GLU A 34 -27.41 5.53 -1.49
N GLU A 35 -27.92 5.96 -2.65
CA GLU A 35 -27.27 5.77 -3.95
C GLU A 35 -25.98 6.59 -4.06
N ARG A 36 -25.99 7.84 -3.61
CA ARG A 36 -24.78 8.69 -3.54
C ARG A 36 -23.74 8.15 -2.55
N GLU A 37 -24.19 7.59 -1.43
CA GLU A 37 -23.30 6.93 -0.48
C GLU A 37 -22.69 5.66 -1.09
N LEU A 38 -23.49 4.87 -1.81
CA LEU A 38 -23.03 3.67 -2.50
C LEU A 38 -21.98 3.99 -3.57
N ASP A 39 -22.19 5.04 -4.37
CA ASP A 39 -21.24 5.50 -5.37
C ASP A 39 -19.92 5.91 -4.72
N ALA A 40 -19.98 6.74 -3.66
CA ALA A 40 -18.80 7.20 -2.94
C ALA A 40 -18.00 6.03 -2.31
N LEU A 41 -18.69 5.03 -1.76
CA LEU A 41 -18.05 3.83 -1.22
C LEU A 41 -17.40 2.99 -2.30
N THR A 42 -18.07 2.82 -3.44
CA THR A 42 -17.56 2.02 -4.56
C THR A 42 -16.30 2.64 -5.14
N ASP A 43 -16.28 3.96 -5.34
CA ASP A 43 -15.11 4.69 -5.81
C ASP A 43 -13.94 4.57 -4.83
N ALA A 44 -14.19 4.76 -3.53
CA ALA A 44 -13.16 4.65 -2.49
C ALA A 44 -12.55 3.23 -2.41
N ILE A 45 -13.37 2.19 -2.55
CA ILE A 45 -12.93 0.79 -2.58
C ILE A 45 -12.05 0.54 -3.81
N ALA A 46 -12.49 0.99 -4.98
CA ALA A 46 -11.75 0.81 -6.22
C ALA A 46 -10.39 1.52 -6.17
N GLU A 47 -10.33 2.75 -5.64
CA GLU A 47 -9.09 3.49 -5.48
C GLU A 47 -8.10 2.78 -4.53
N TYR A 48 -8.60 2.27 -3.39
CA TYR A 48 -7.77 1.49 -2.47
C TYR A 48 -7.22 0.21 -3.12
N ASP A 49 -8.07 -0.53 -3.84
CA ASP A 49 -7.69 -1.78 -4.50
C ASP A 49 -6.66 -1.56 -5.58
N MET A 50 -6.83 -0.54 -6.43
CA MET A 50 -5.84 -0.19 -7.44
C MET A 50 -4.49 0.17 -6.83
N ARG A 51 -4.46 1.03 -5.80
CA ARG A 51 -3.20 1.38 -5.11
C ARG A 51 -2.51 0.14 -4.52
N THR A 52 -3.28 -0.72 -3.88
CA THR A 52 -2.77 -1.96 -3.27
C THR A 52 -2.22 -2.92 -4.32
N ILE A 53 -2.93 -3.10 -5.44
CA ILE A 53 -2.50 -3.94 -6.56
C ILE A 53 -1.21 -3.38 -7.18
N VAL A 54 -1.15 -2.07 -7.48
CA VAL A 54 0.03 -1.43 -8.05
C VAL A 54 1.24 -1.62 -7.14
N GLN A 55 1.07 -1.44 -5.82
CA GLN A 55 2.14 -1.66 -4.86
C GLN A 55 2.60 -3.13 -4.82
N ALA A 56 1.66 -4.08 -4.80
CA ALA A 56 1.97 -5.51 -4.79
C ALA A 56 2.70 -5.93 -6.09
N VAL A 57 2.27 -5.42 -7.23
CA VAL A 57 2.91 -5.67 -8.53
C VAL A 57 4.31 -5.07 -8.57
N ALA A 58 4.51 -3.85 -8.06
CA ALA A 58 5.82 -3.22 -7.98
C ALA A 58 6.80 -4.02 -7.09
N LEU A 59 6.32 -4.50 -5.93
CA LEU A 59 7.11 -5.36 -5.04
C LEU A 59 7.46 -6.70 -5.71
N ALA A 60 6.51 -7.32 -6.41
CA ALA A 60 6.76 -8.55 -7.15
C ALA A 60 7.75 -8.33 -8.29
N ALA A 61 7.64 -7.22 -9.02
CA ALA A 61 8.59 -6.86 -10.08
C ALA A 61 10.01 -6.65 -9.51
N ALA A 62 10.14 -5.95 -8.38
CA ALA A 62 11.42 -5.78 -7.70
C ALA A 62 12.03 -7.12 -7.28
N ALA A 63 11.25 -8.02 -6.70
CA ALA A 63 11.72 -9.35 -6.30
C ALA A 63 12.23 -10.17 -7.51
N ARG A 64 11.57 -10.07 -8.66
CA ARG A 64 12.00 -10.73 -9.91
C ARG A 64 13.29 -10.11 -10.47
N CYS A 65 13.46 -8.79 -10.35
CA CYS A 65 14.71 -8.12 -10.70
C CYS A 65 15.86 -8.56 -9.78
N ASP A 66 15.61 -8.75 -8.49
CA ASP A 66 16.62 -9.19 -7.51
C ASP A 66 16.96 -10.69 -7.67
N ALA A 67 16.01 -11.51 -8.13
CA ALA A 67 16.24 -12.90 -8.50
C ALA A 67 17.02 -13.08 -9.81
N GLY A 68 17.35 -11.99 -10.52
CA GLY A 68 18.10 -12.04 -11.78
C GLY A 68 17.30 -12.62 -12.95
N GLU A 69 15.97 -12.72 -12.84
CA GLU A 69 15.12 -13.29 -13.91
C GLU A 69 15.10 -12.42 -15.18
N PHE A 70 15.51 -11.15 -15.07
CA PHE A 70 15.66 -10.23 -16.20
C PHE A 70 17.03 -9.54 -16.11
N GLU A 71 18.07 -10.13 -16.72
CA GLU A 71 19.42 -9.55 -16.70
C GLU A 71 19.54 -8.20 -17.44
N GLN A 72 18.59 -7.79 -18.28
CA GLN A 72 18.66 -6.52 -19.02
C GLN A 72 17.28 -5.93 -19.33
N SER A 73 16.55 -5.40 -18.34
CA SER A 73 15.37 -4.58 -18.61
C SER A 73 15.50 -3.22 -17.93
N ALA A 74 15.49 -2.15 -18.73
CA ALA A 74 15.46 -0.76 -18.26
C ALA A 74 14.34 -0.50 -17.23
N ALA A 75 13.27 -1.30 -17.26
CA ALA A 75 12.18 -1.29 -16.29
C ALA A 75 12.64 -1.63 -14.86
N CYS A 76 13.63 -2.51 -14.66
CA CYS A 76 14.16 -2.81 -13.33
C CYS A 76 14.92 -1.62 -12.73
N ALA A 77 15.54 -0.78 -13.56
CA ALA A 77 16.24 0.42 -13.10
C ALA A 77 15.24 1.50 -12.66
N GLU A 78 14.13 1.68 -13.38
CA GLU A 78 13.06 2.64 -13.00
C GLU A 78 12.34 2.21 -11.71
N VAL A 79 12.07 0.92 -11.52
CA VAL A 79 11.44 0.41 -10.28
C VAL A 79 12.37 0.60 -9.07
N ARG A 80 13.69 0.40 -9.23
CA ARG A 80 14.68 0.72 -8.18
C ARG A 80 14.70 2.21 -7.86
N HIS A 81 14.66 3.07 -8.88
CA HIS A 81 14.63 4.52 -8.68
C HIS A 81 13.38 4.99 -7.93
N MET A 82 12.21 4.39 -8.17
CA MET A 82 10.98 4.69 -7.42
C MET A 82 11.03 4.18 -5.97
N ARG A 83 11.72 3.06 -5.71
CA ARG A 83 11.95 2.56 -4.35
C ARG A 83 12.82 3.52 -3.53
N ASP A 84 13.87 4.07 -4.12
CA ASP A 84 14.81 4.99 -3.45
C ASP A 84 14.23 6.39 -3.22
N GLN A 85 13.20 6.77 -3.97
CA GLN A 85 12.45 8.03 -3.77
C GLN A 85 11.27 7.89 -2.78
N SER A 86 10.98 6.68 -2.29
CA SER A 86 9.90 6.48 -1.32
C SER A 86 10.33 7.01 0.06
N PRO A 87 9.54 7.87 0.74
CA PRO A 87 9.91 8.45 2.03
C PRO A 87 10.07 7.42 3.17
N ALA A 88 9.70 6.16 2.94
CA ALA A 88 9.96 5.06 3.86
C ALA A 88 11.47 4.71 3.99
N ALA A 89 12.31 5.08 3.02
CA ALA A 89 13.75 4.85 3.06
C ALA A 89 14.49 5.74 4.08
N ALA A 90 13.88 6.84 4.53
CA ALA A 90 14.48 7.76 5.52
C ALA A 90 14.53 7.19 6.95
N CYS A 91 13.95 6.01 7.20
CA CYS A 91 13.95 5.37 8.52
C CYS A 91 14.93 4.21 8.67
N ALA A 92 15.63 3.79 7.60
CA ALA A 92 16.54 2.65 7.65
C ALA A 92 17.98 3.01 8.10
N ASP A 93 18.27 4.30 8.32
CA ASP A 93 19.59 4.80 8.71
C ASP A 93 19.82 4.90 10.24
N VAL A 94 19.10 4.09 11.03
CA VAL A 94 19.38 3.93 12.47
C VAL A 94 20.21 2.66 12.67
N THR A 95 21.52 2.85 12.55
CA THR A 95 22.67 2.10 13.10
C THR A 95 22.49 0.63 13.55
N PRO A 96 23.39 -0.30 13.14
CA PRO A 96 23.49 -1.59 13.79
C PRO A 96 24.09 -1.39 15.20
N PHE A 97 23.37 -1.82 16.23
CA PHE A 97 23.91 -1.95 17.59
C PHE A 97 25.05 -2.99 17.57
N GLU A 98 26.30 -2.54 17.60
CA GLU A 98 27.46 -3.41 17.82
C GLU A 98 27.37 -4.04 19.22
N ASN A 99 27.00 -5.32 19.27
CA ASN A 99 27.05 -6.09 20.51
C ASN A 99 28.50 -6.53 20.77
N LYS A 100 29.26 -5.69 21.47
CA LYS A 100 30.62 -5.98 21.93
C LYS A 100 30.56 -7.08 23.01
N THR A 101 30.66 -8.35 22.62
CA THR A 101 30.93 -9.42 23.58
C THR A 101 32.37 -9.30 24.05
N LYS A 102 32.52 -8.74 25.26
CA LYS A 102 33.77 -8.58 25.99
C LYS A 102 34.35 -9.96 26.35
N SER A 103 35.29 -10.46 25.56
CA SER A 103 36.18 -11.55 25.95
C SER A 103 37.32 -10.97 26.78
N THR A 104 37.27 -11.16 28.10
CA THR A 104 38.42 -10.95 29.00
C THR A 104 38.67 -12.29 29.67
N ASP A 105 39.64 -13.05 29.16
CA ASP A 105 40.24 -14.18 29.85
C ASP A 105 41.72 -13.81 30.01
N GLU A 106 42.07 -13.40 31.23
CA GLU A 106 43.42 -12.99 31.63
C GLU A 106 44.31 -14.23 31.80
N ARG A 107 45.54 -14.13 31.28
CA ARG A 107 46.66 -14.98 31.67
C ARG A 107 47.82 -14.11 32.10
#